data_AF-A0A8J2K5U6-F1
#
_entry.id   AF-A0A8J2K5U6-F1
#
_cell.length_a   1.000
_cell.length_b   1.000
_cell.length_c   1.000
_cell.angle_alpha   90.00
_cell.angle_beta   90.00
_cell.angle_gamma   90.00
#
_symmetry.space_group_name_H-M   'P 1'
#
loop_
_entity.id
_entity.type
_entity.pdbx_description
1 polymer ?
#
loop_
_entity_poly.entity_id
_entity_poly.type
_entity_poly.pdbx_seq_one_letter_code
_entity_poly.pdbx_strand_id
1 'polypeptide(L)'
;MESTITLLLACLLGVALAENVTYHVWNNPIPEKVVRNPGQVFSVPKGRTFGDVMNVAAEQNPTEYRYTYIQYDFGRLFTGIGGVSQDPGNNRYWVLFKLGEELNAKNPPNNKNLTEYGADGTFVENNDIFLFWLTDGSIRPRHS
;
A
#
# COMPACT_ATOMS: atom_id res chain seq x y z
N MET A 1 -12.93 40.93 -13.20
CA MET A 1 -12.59 40.59 -11.80
C MET A 1 -13.47 39.43 -11.35
N GLU A 2 -13.56 38.36 -12.16
CA GLU A 2 -14.49 37.24 -11.94
C GLU A 2 -13.78 35.87 -11.97
N SER A 3 -12.51 35.84 -12.37
CA SER A 3 -11.83 34.59 -12.68
C SER A 3 -11.35 33.81 -11.44
N THR A 4 -11.21 34.48 -10.29
CA THR A 4 -10.66 33.86 -9.07
C THR A 4 -11.73 33.16 -8.23
N ILE A 5 -12.99 33.61 -8.30
CA ILE A 5 -14.09 33.07 -7.47
C ILE A 5 -14.61 31.75 -8.04
N THR A 6 -14.61 31.59 -9.36
CA THR A 6 -15.04 30.33 -10.02
C THR A 6 -14.05 29.18 -9.77
N LEU A 7 -12.74 29.47 -9.67
CA LEU A 7 -11.73 28.45 -9.37
C LEU A 7 -11.85 27.94 -7.92
N LEU A 8 -12.15 28.84 -6.97
CA LEU A 8 -12.36 28.46 -5.57
C LEU A 8 -13.66 27.66 -5.36
N LEU A 9 -14.74 27.99 -6.09
CA LEU A 9 -15.99 27.24 -5.98
C LEU A 9 -15.88 25.81 -6.55
N ALA A 10 -15.03 25.58 -7.55
CA ALA A 10 -14.73 24.23 -8.04
C ALA A 10 -13.96 23.39 -7.00
N CYS A 11 -13.18 24.00 -6.12
CA CYS A 11 -12.58 23.30 -4.96
C CYS A 11 -13.59 23.06 -3.83
N LEU A 12 -14.58 23.93 -3.64
CA LEU A 12 -15.58 23.82 -2.56
C LEU A 12 -16.78 22.92 -2.90
N LEU A 13 -17.05 22.65 -4.19
CA LEU A 13 -18.01 21.65 -4.68
C LEU A 13 -17.32 20.43 -5.33
N GLY A 14 -15.99 20.42 -5.34
CA GLY A 14 -15.17 19.42 -6.03
C GLY A 14 -15.14 18.12 -5.26
N VAL A 15 -15.74 17.07 -5.84
CA VAL A 15 -15.37 15.69 -5.53
C VAL A 15 -13.84 15.64 -5.57
N ALA A 16 -13.19 15.27 -4.47
CA ALA A 16 -11.75 15.12 -4.44
C ALA A 16 -11.32 14.24 -5.63
N LEU A 17 -10.58 14.83 -6.59
CA LEU A 17 -10.09 14.11 -7.77
C LEU A 17 -8.88 13.23 -7.44
N ALA A 18 -8.39 13.32 -6.20
CA ALA A 18 -7.30 12.54 -5.68
C ALA A 18 -7.75 11.76 -4.45
N GLU A 19 -7.32 10.50 -4.38
CA GLU A 19 -7.43 9.64 -3.21
C GLU A 19 -6.09 9.70 -2.48
N ASN A 20 -6.12 10.09 -1.20
CA ASN A 20 -4.94 10.12 -0.34
C ASN A 20 -4.88 8.82 0.45
N VAL A 21 -3.80 8.07 0.30
CA VAL A 21 -3.66 6.72 0.86
C VAL A 21 -2.44 6.68 1.76
N THR A 22 -2.62 6.19 2.99
CA THR A 22 -1.50 5.94 3.91
C THR A 22 -0.88 4.58 3.58
N TYR A 23 0.41 4.56 3.26
CA TYR A 23 1.14 3.34 2.89
C TYR A 23 2.31 3.06 3.84
N HIS A 24 2.20 1.96 4.58
CA HIS A 24 3.24 1.39 5.43
C HIS A 24 3.96 0.20 4.77
N VAL A 25 5.25 0.06 5.04
CA VAL A 25 6.03 -1.14 4.68
C VAL A 25 6.64 -1.74 5.94
N TRP A 26 6.34 -3.01 6.21
CA TRP A 26 7.01 -3.79 7.26
C TRP A 26 7.90 -4.84 6.63
N ASN A 27 9.21 -4.66 6.73
CA ASN A 27 10.20 -5.54 6.09
C ASN A 27 10.68 -6.69 6.99
N ASN A 28 10.01 -6.92 8.12
CA ASN A 28 10.37 -7.95 9.08
C ASN A 28 9.10 -8.68 9.55
N PRO A 29 9.06 -10.03 9.57
CA PRO A 29 7.91 -10.77 10.05
C PRO A 29 7.64 -10.60 11.55
N ILE A 30 8.61 -10.10 12.31
CA ILE A 30 8.45 -9.79 13.73
C ILE A 30 8.16 -8.28 13.86
N PRO A 31 6.93 -7.86 14.21
CA PRO A 31 6.54 -6.45 14.27
C PRO A 31 7.47 -5.58 15.12
N GLU A 32 7.97 -6.11 16.24
CA GLU A 32 8.87 -5.39 17.15
C GLU A 32 10.26 -5.15 16.55
N LYS A 33 10.63 -5.88 15.49
CA LYS A 33 11.90 -5.76 14.78
C LYS A 33 11.78 -5.00 13.46
N VAL A 34 10.59 -4.47 13.16
CA VAL A 34 10.40 -3.62 11.99
C VAL A 34 11.18 -2.32 12.19
N VAL A 35 12.01 -1.96 11.20
CA VAL A 35 12.59 -0.62 11.15
C VAL A 35 11.43 0.35 10.91
N ARG A 36 11.22 1.30 11.83
CA ARG A 36 10.04 2.19 11.82
C ARG A 36 9.85 2.84 10.45
N ASN A 37 8.78 2.44 9.76
CA ASN A 37 8.16 3.19 8.69
C ASN A 37 6.85 3.76 9.27
N PRO A 38 6.78 5.08 9.56
CA PRO A 38 5.60 5.69 10.17
C PRO A 38 4.35 5.65 9.28
N GLY A 39 4.47 5.15 8.04
CA GLY A 39 3.46 5.32 7.01
C GLY A 39 3.61 6.69 6.37
N GLN A 40 3.52 6.72 5.05
CA GLN A 40 3.48 7.98 4.31
C GLN A 40 2.21 8.06 3.49
N VAL A 41 1.66 9.26 3.40
CA VAL A 41 0.51 9.55 2.57
C VAL A 41 0.98 9.80 1.14
N PHE A 42 0.37 9.09 0.21
CA PHE A 42 0.57 9.28 -1.22
C PHE A 42 -0.76 9.58 -1.89
N SER A 43 -0.75 10.53 -2.83
CA SER A 43 -1.94 10.93 -3.57
C SER A 43 -1.92 10.31 -4.97
N VAL A 44 -3.03 9.68 -5.35
CA VAL A 44 -3.27 9.19 -6.71
C VAL A 44 -4.60 9.72 -7.23
N PRO A 45 -4.83 9.83 -8.55
CA PRO A 45 -6.15 10.17 -9.07
C PRO A 45 -7.24 9.20 -8.61
N LYS A 46 -8.49 9.64 -8.65
CA LYS A 46 -9.65 8.79 -8.37
C LYS A 46 -9.73 7.59 -9.32
N GLY A 47 -10.09 6.42 -8.77
CA GLY A 47 -10.27 5.17 -9.53
C GLY A 47 -8.96 4.44 -9.86
N ARG A 48 -7.88 4.74 -9.14
CA ARG A 48 -6.58 4.06 -9.26
C ARG A 48 -6.47 2.89 -8.29
N THR A 49 -5.44 2.07 -8.48
CA THR A 49 -5.19 0.87 -7.66
C THR A 49 -4.03 1.09 -6.71
N PHE A 50 -3.88 0.19 -5.74
CA PHE A 50 -2.76 0.24 -4.82
C PHE A 50 -1.42 0.07 -5.55
N GLY A 51 -1.40 -0.66 -6.67
CA GLY A 51 -0.26 -0.74 -7.57
C GLY A 51 0.20 0.62 -8.11
N ASP A 52 -0.71 1.58 -8.28
CA ASP A 52 -0.37 2.95 -8.67
C ASP A 52 0.19 3.75 -7.49
N VAL A 53 -0.36 3.56 -6.30
CA VAL A 53 0.19 4.13 -5.05
C VAL A 53 1.65 3.68 -4.88
N MET A 54 1.94 2.41 -5.16
CA MET A 54 3.32 1.89 -5.11
C MET A 54 4.24 2.54 -6.15
N ASN A 55 3.75 2.85 -7.35
CA ASN A 55 4.54 3.56 -8.36
C ASN A 55 4.91 4.96 -7.86
N VAL A 56 3.92 5.73 -7.38
CA VAL A 56 4.13 7.06 -6.82
C VAL A 56 5.08 7.02 -5.62
N ALA A 57 4.91 6.05 -4.72
CA ALA A 57 5.76 5.89 -3.54
C ALA A 57 7.22 5.58 -3.92
N ALA A 58 7.44 4.71 -4.91
CA ALA A 58 8.77 4.36 -5.40
C ALA A 58 9.47 5.54 -6.11
N GLU A 59 8.71 6.41 -6.78
CA GLU A 59 9.24 7.63 -7.40
C GLU A 59 9.61 8.69 -6.36
N GLN A 60 8.74 8.93 -5.37
CA GLN A 60 8.94 9.98 -4.36
C GLN A 60 9.98 9.58 -3.30
N ASN A 61 9.99 8.31 -2.89
CA ASN A 61 10.85 7.80 -1.82
C ASN A 61 11.46 6.42 -2.18
N PRO A 62 12.36 6.38 -3.17
CA PRO A 62 12.90 5.12 -3.70
C PRO A 62 13.64 4.29 -2.66
N THR A 63 14.28 4.91 -1.66
CA THR A 63 15.01 4.18 -0.61
C THR A 63 14.10 3.22 0.16
N GLU A 64 12.87 3.63 0.45
CA GLU A 64 11.93 2.85 1.25
C GLU A 64 10.95 2.05 0.41
N TYR A 65 10.56 2.57 -0.76
CA TYR A 65 9.42 2.05 -1.53
C TYR A 65 9.77 1.48 -2.89
N ARG A 66 11.03 1.53 -3.34
CA ARG A 66 11.43 0.81 -4.57
C ARG A 66 11.06 -0.66 -4.42
N TYR A 67 10.57 -1.26 -5.50
CA TYR A 67 10.14 -2.65 -5.48
C TYR A 67 10.68 -3.44 -6.66
N THR A 68 10.69 -4.77 -6.51
CA THR A 68 10.90 -5.72 -7.60
C THR A 68 9.65 -6.58 -7.73
N TYR A 69 9.39 -7.09 -8.93
CA TYR A 69 8.20 -7.87 -9.20
C TYR A 69 8.42 -8.91 -10.30
N ILE A 70 7.52 -9.90 -10.33
CA ILE A 70 7.30 -10.80 -11.46
C ILE A 70 5.98 -10.39 -12.11
N GLN A 71 5.98 -10.21 -13.42
CA GLN A 71 4.76 -9.91 -14.18
C GLN A 71 3.99 -11.19 -14.48
N TYR A 72 2.69 -11.20 -14.16
CA TYR A 72 1.72 -12.19 -14.61
C TYR A 72 0.61 -11.50 -15.41
N ASP A 73 -0.23 -12.30 -16.08
CA ASP A 73 -1.36 -11.79 -16.87
C ASP A 73 -2.39 -11.05 -16.01
N PHE A 74 -2.53 -11.46 -14.74
CA PHE A 74 -3.44 -10.85 -13.77
C PHE A 74 -2.82 -9.68 -12.97
N GLY A 75 -1.55 -9.33 -13.23
CA GLY A 75 -0.85 -8.23 -12.56
C GLY A 75 0.51 -8.62 -12.01
N ARG A 76 1.09 -7.72 -11.21
CA ARG A 76 2.43 -7.87 -10.63
C ARG A 76 2.39 -8.62 -9.31
N LEU A 77 3.24 -9.65 -9.21
CA LEU A 77 3.62 -10.25 -7.93
C LEU A 77 4.86 -9.52 -7.40
N PHE A 78 4.71 -8.77 -6.32
CA PHE A 78 5.82 -8.03 -5.72
C PHE A 78 6.73 -8.98 -4.94
N THR A 79 8.00 -9.01 -5.30
CA THR A 79 9.01 -9.92 -4.75
C THR A 79 10.05 -9.22 -3.88
N GLY A 80 10.04 -7.89 -3.85
CA GLY A 80 10.94 -7.11 -3.00
C GLY A 80 10.43 -5.69 -2.83
N ILE A 81 10.65 -5.10 -1.65
CA ILE A 81 10.30 -3.70 -1.32
C ILE A 81 11.41 -3.11 -0.44
N GLY A 82 11.81 -1.87 -0.70
CA GLY A 82 12.83 -1.17 0.10
C GLY A 82 14.21 -1.86 0.06
N GLY A 83 14.49 -2.61 -1.01
CA GLY A 83 15.71 -3.44 -1.13
C GLY A 83 15.69 -4.76 -0.37
N VAL A 84 14.59 -5.11 0.31
CA VAL A 84 14.43 -6.41 0.98
C VAL A 84 13.65 -7.35 0.06
N SER A 85 14.23 -8.50 -0.28
CA SER A 85 13.59 -9.51 -1.12
C SER A 85 12.79 -10.51 -0.28
N GLN A 86 11.76 -11.09 -0.89
CA GLN A 86 11.07 -12.25 -0.35
C GLN A 86 12.03 -13.46 -0.26
N ASP A 87 11.69 -14.42 0.59
CA ASP A 87 12.48 -15.63 0.81
C ASP A 87 11.55 -16.85 0.87
N PRO A 88 11.20 -17.43 -0.30
CA PRO A 88 10.31 -18.57 -0.39
C PRO A 88 10.81 -19.80 0.39
N GLY A 89 12.13 -19.98 0.51
CA GLY A 89 12.73 -21.09 1.24
C GLY A 89 12.42 -21.06 2.75
N ASN A 90 12.18 -19.87 3.28
CA ASN A 90 11.75 -19.65 4.67
C ASN A 90 10.28 -19.23 4.78
N ASN A 91 9.47 -19.46 3.74
CA ASN A 91 8.06 -19.05 3.64
C ASN A 91 7.82 -17.55 3.86
N ARG A 92 8.78 -16.69 3.47
CA ARG A 92 8.63 -15.24 3.62
C ARG A 92 8.16 -14.60 2.34
N TYR A 93 6.97 -14.02 2.37
CA TYR A 93 6.34 -13.38 1.23
C TYR A 93 5.80 -12.00 1.62
N TRP A 94 5.78 -11.09 0.65
CA TRP A 94 5.13 -9.79 0.78
C TRP A 94 3.62 -9.95 0.69
N VAL A 95 2.90 -9.47 1.71
CA VAL A 95 1.45 -9.61 1.82
C VAL A 95 0.82 -8.24 2.03
N LEU A 96 -0.25 -7.96 1.26
CA LEU A 96 -0.97 -6.69 1.29
C LEU A 96 -2.17 -6.77 2.24
N PHE A 97 -2.30 -5.75 3.09
CA PHE A 97 -3.40 -5.59 4.03
C PHE A 97 -4.06 -4.23 3.82
N LYS A 98 -5.39 -4.19 3.91
CA LYS A 98 -6.17 -2.97 4.08
C LYS A 98 -6.62 -2.88 5.54
N LEU A 99 -6.29 -1.77 6.19
CA LEU A 99 -6.53 -1.56 7.61
C LEU A 99 -7.75 -0.65 7.80
N GLY A 100 -8.54 -0.94 8.84
CA GLY A 100 -9.66 -0.07 9.24
C GLY A 100 -9.27 0.99 10.28
N GLU A 101 -8.05 0.91 10.80
CA GLU A 101 -7.52 1.81 11.82
C GLU A 101 -6.00 1.92 11.68
N GLU A 102 -5.42 2.87 12.42
CA GLU A 102 -3.98 3.11 12.48
C GLU A 102 -3.19 1.88 12.91
N LEU A 103 -1.99 1.75 12.35
CA LEU A 103 -1.17 0.56 12.52
C LEU A 103 -0.63 0.44 13.95
N ASN A 104 -0.86 -0.71 14.59
CA ASN A 104 -0.38 -1.01 15.94
C ASN A 104 0.50 -2.26 15.97
N ALA A 105 1.81 -2.10 16.18
CA ALA A 105 2.75 -3.23 16.26
C ALA A 105 2.43 -4.22 17.40
N LYS A 106 1.75 -3.79 18.47
CA LYS A 106 1.32 -4.68 19.57
C LYS A 106 0.06 -5.48 19.24
N ASN A 107 -0.65 -5.08 18.19
CA ASN A 107 -1.84 -5.76 17.68
C ASN A 107 -1.74 -5.82 16.14
N PRO A 108 -0.80 -6.61 15.60
CA PRO A 108 -0.51 -6.61 14.17
C PRO A 108 -1.71 -7.13 13.36
N PRO A 109 -1.85 -6.70 12.09
CA PRO A 109 -2.89 -7.20 11.19
C PRO A 109 -2.86 -8.73 11.05
N ASN A 110 -4.02 -9.32 10.77
CA ASN A 110 -4.18 -10.77 10.58
C ASN A 110 -4.92 -11.10 9.28
N ASN A 111 -5.23 -12.39 9.06
CA ASN A 111 -5.90 -12.86 7.84
C ASN A 111 -7.25 -12.17 7.53
N LYS A 112 -7.90 -11.51 8.49
CA LYS A 112 -9.13 -10.73 8.26
C LYS A 112 -8.88 -9.39 7.58
N ASN A 113 -7.65 -8.87 7.67
CA ASN A 113 -7.24 -7.59 7.09
C ASN A 113 -6.63 -7.74 5.69
N LEU A 114 -6.55 -8.97 5.16
CA LEU A 114 -6.02 -9.23 3.84
C LEU A 114 -6.90 -8.59 2.77
N THR A 115 -6.26 -8.02 1.75
CA THR A 115 -6.96 -7.63 0.55
C THR A 115 -7.44 -8.87 -0.20
N GLU A 116 -8.59 -8.76 -0.88
CA GLU A 116 -9.12 -9.82 -1.73
C GLU A 116 -8.24 -10.05 -2.97
N TYR A 117 -7.68 -8.96 -3.51
CA TYR A 117 -6.82 -8.96 -4.70
C TYR A 117 -5.39 -8.54 -4.36
N GLY A 118 -4.46 -8.75 -5.30
CA GLY A 118 -3.13 -8.14 -5.25
C GLY A 118 -3.18 -6.62 -5.41
N ALA A 119 -2.03 -5.96 -5.32
CA ALA A 119 -1.95 -4.50 -5.38
C ALA A 119 -2.56 -3.91 -6.67
N ASP A 120 -2.33 -4.56 -7.82
CA ASP A 120 -2.84 -4.09 -9.12
C ASP A 120 -4.34 -4.30 -9.30
N GLY A 121 -5.00 -5.14 -8.47
CA GLY A 121 -6.45 -5.35 -8.48
C GLY A 121 -7.18 -4.69 -7.32
N THR A 122 -6.46 -4.07 -6.39
CA THR A 122 -7.03 -3.43 -5.20
C THR A 122 -7.24 -1.95 -5.48
N PHE A 123 -8.48 -1.52 -5.70
CA PHE A 123 -8.82 -0.10 -5.80
C PHE A 123 -8.63 0.61 -4.45
N VAL A 124 -8.16 1.85 -4.52
CA VAL A 124 -7.95 2.68 -3.33
C VAL A 124 -8.98 3.79 -3.25
N GLU A 125 -9.33 4.14 -2.02
CA GLU A 125 -10.22 5.23 -1.66
C GLU A 125 -9.51 6.20 -0.71
N ASN A 126 -10.00 7.44 -0.64
CA ASN A 126 -9.41 8.48 0.17
C ASN A 126 -9.46 8.09 1.66
N ASN A 127 -8.32 8.26 2.32
CA ASN A 127 -8.03 7.84 3.69
C ASN A 127 -7.89 6.33 3.89
N ASP A 128 -7.78 5.54 2.82
CA ASP A 128 -7.39 4.14 2.96
C ASP A 128 -6.01 4.02 3.61
N ILE A 129 -5.86 3.00 4.45
CA ILE A 129 -4.60 2.67 5.12
C ILE A 129 -4.18 1.28 4.67
N PHE A 130 -3.01 1.17 4.09
CA PHE A 130 -2.44 -0.09 3.64
C PHE A 130 -1.11 -0.40 4.31
N LEU A 131 -0.92 -1.69 4.58
CA LEU A 131 0.36 -2.24 4.99
C LEU A 131 0.79 -3.29 3.97
N PHE A 132 2.02 -3.18 3.47
CA PHE A 132 2.69 -4.25 2.75
C PHE A 132 3.76 -4.86 3.66
N TRP A 133 3.55 -6.11 4.09
CA TRP A 133 4.34 -6.74 5.14
C TRP A 133 5.03 -8.02 4.64
N LEU A 134 6.34 -8.13 4.85
CA LEU A 134 7.09 -9.37 4.70
C LEU A 134 6.79 -10.30 5.88
N THR A 135 5.93 -11.28 5.64
CA THR A 135 5.46 -12.25 6.64
C THR A 135 6.35 -13.51 6.69
N ASP A 136 6.06 -14.45 7.58
CA ASP A 136 6.77 -15.74 7.73
C ASP A 136 5.88 -16.96 7.37
N GLY A 137 4.78 -16.74 6.67
CA GLY A 137 3.84 -17.79 6.26
C GLY A 137 2.80 -18.17 7.32
N SER A 138 2.82 -17.52 8.49
CA SER A 138 1.71 -17.53 9.47
C SER A 138 0.46 -16.83 8.92
N ILE A 139 0.66 -15.84 8.03
CA ILE A 139 -0.39 -15.16 7.29
C ILE A 139 -0.43 -15.75 5.88
N ARG A 140 -1.62 -16.17 5.45
CA ARG A 140 -1.82 -16.79 4.14
C ARG A 140 -2.98 -16.12 3.41
N PRO A 141 -2.74 -15.55 2.21
CA PRO A 141 -3.82 -15.21 1.30
C PRO A 141 -4.74 -16.41 1.14
N ARG A 142 -6.05 -16.19 1.30
CA ARG A 142 -7.03 -17.23 0.94
C ARG A 142 -6.93 -17.41 -0.57
N HIS A 143 -6.26 -18.46 -1.01
CA HIS A 143 -6.37 -18.93 -2.38
C HIS A 143 -7.82 -19.41 -2.57
N SER A 144 -8.58 -18.67 -3.35
CA SER A 144 -9.81 -19.14 -4.02
C SER A 144 -9.43 -20.05 -5.18
#